data_AF-A0A212C2T7-F1
#
_entry.id   AF-A0A212C2T7-F1
#
_cell.length_a   1.000
_cell.length_b   1.000
_cell.length_c   1.000
_cell.angle_alpha   90.00
_cell.angle_beta   90.00
_cell.angle_gamma   90.00
#
_symmetry.space_group_name_H-M   'P 1'
#
loop_
_entity.id
_entity.type
_entity.pdbx_description
1 polymer ?
#
loop_
_entity_poly.entity_id
_entity_poly.type
_entity_poly.pdbx_seq_one_letter_code
_entity_poly.pdbx_strand_id
1 'polypeptide(L)'
;MRMIRRPSMSEVPCRKRDDYLEWPEYFMAVAFLSAQRSKDPNSQVGACIVNAENKIVGIGYNGMPNGCSDDLLPWRRTAENILDTKYPYAEALPKLHHKIANTQKDKGIL
;
A
#
# COMPACT_ATOMS: atom_id res chain seq x y z
N MET A 1 -47.38 -0.34 44.95
CA MET A 1 -46.38 0.55 44.33
C MET A 1 -45.18 -0.30 43.91
N ARG A 2 -45.05 -0.68 42.63
CA ARG A 2 -43.88 -1.45 42.15
C ARG A 2 -42.75 -0.45 41.85
N MET A 3 -41.65 -0.52 42.59
CA MET A 3 -40.45 0.24 42.28
C MET A 3 -39.89 -0.24 40.94
N ILE A 4 -39.99 0.59 39.90
CA ILE A 4 -39.24 0.42 38.66
C ILE A 4 -37.80 0.80 39.01
N ARG A 5 -36.93 -0.20 39.26
CA ARG A 5 -35.49 0.03 39.42
C ARG A 5 -34.95 0.54 38.09
N ARG A 6 -34.43 1.77 38.07
CA ARG A 6 -33.66 2.28 36.92
C ARG A 6 -32.43 1.37 36.74
N PRO A 7 -32.06 0.96 35.52
CA PRO A 7 -30.83 0.22 35.32
C PRO A 7 -29.65 1.09 35.76
N SER A 8 -28.72 0.53 36.53
CA SER A 8 -27.47 1.18 36.89
C SER A 8 -26.65 1.46 35.63
N MET A 9 -26.12 2.68 35.49
CA MET A 9 -25.22 3.08 34.39
C MET A 9 -23.84 2.38 34.41
N SER A 10 -23.61 1.44 35.33
CA SER A 10 -22.27 0.92 35.66
C SER A 10 -21.83 -0.34 34.90
N GLU A 11 -22.60 -0.88 33.97
CA GLU A 11 -22.24 -2.17 33.33
C GLU A 11 -22.54 -2.21 31.83
N VAL A 12 -22.09 -1.22 31.05
CA VAL A 12 -21.86 -1.46 29.62
C VAL A 12 -20.47 -2.08 29.51
N PRO A 13 -20.33 -3.39 29.26
CA PRO A 13 -19.02 -4.01 29.17
C PRO A 13 -18.31 -3.42 27.95
N CYS A 14 -17.19 -2.73 28.16
CA CYS A 14 -16.31 -2.32 27.07
C CYS A 14 -15.67 -3.59 26.50
N ARG A 15 -16.27 -4.16 25.46
CA ARG A 15 -15.75 -5.32 24.74
C ARG A 15 -15.10 -4.86 23.45
N LYS A 16 -14.02 -5.55 23.07
CA LYS A 16 -13.43 -5.42 21.73
C LYS A 16 -14.51 -5.78 20.71
N ARG A 17 -14.51 -5.07 19.58
CA ARG A 17 -15.30 -5.48 18.41
C ARG A 17 -14.80 -6.84 17.91
N ASP A 18 -15.69 -7.62 17.33
CA ASP A 18 -15.35 -8.91 16.71
C ASP A 18 -15.20 -8.80 15.18
N ASP A 19 -15.58 -7.67 14.59
CA ASP A 19 -15.60 -7.38 13.15
C ASP A 19 -14.47 -6.44 12.71
N TYR A 20 -13.33 -6.48 13.40
CA TYR A 20 -12.14 -5.71 13.01
C TYR A 20 -11.31 -6.49 11.98
N LEU A 21 -10.56 -5.76 11.17
CA LEU A 21 -9.75 -6.33 10.10
C LEU A 21 -8.52 -7.06 10.65
N GLU A 22 -8.23 -8.26 10.15
CA GLU A 22 -7.03 -8.99 10.53
C GLU A 22 -5.79 -8.43 9.81
N TRP A 23 -4.62 -8.67 10.39
CA TRP A 23 -3.35 -8.13 9.87
C TRP A 23 -3.09 -8.41 8.39
N PRO A 24 -3.25 -9.66 7.88
CA PRO A 24 -3.00 -9.93 6.46
C PRO A 24 -3.93 -9.14 5.53
N GLU A 25 -5.19 -9.01 5.90
CA GLU A 25 -6.20 -8.28 5.12
C GLU A 25 -5.92 -6.79 5.13
N TYR A 26 -5.51 -6.25 6.28
CA TYR A 26 -5.06 -4.87 6.42
C TYR A 26 -3.86 -4.57 5.51
N PHE A 27 -2.81 -5.38 5.55
CA PHE A 27 -1.62 -5.14 4.71
C PHE A 27 -1.90 -5.33 3.22
N MET A 28 -2.76 -6.27 2.87
CA MET A 28 -3.21 -6.44 1.49
C MET A 28 -4.03 -5.23 1.04
N ALA A 29 -4.95 -4.73 1.86
CA ALA A 29 -5.73 -3.52 1.58
C ALA A 29 -4.81 -2.29 1.38
N VAL A 30 -3.76 -2.15 2.19
CA VAL A 30 -2.76 -1.09 2.02
C VAL A 30 -2.03 -1.21 0.68
N ALA A 31 -1.66 -2.42 0.25
CA ALA A 31 -1.03 -2.63 -1.05
C ALA A 31 -1.98 -2.25 -2.21
N PHE A 32 -3.25 -2.66 -2.15
CA PHE A 32 -4.26 -2.27 -3.14
C PHE A 32 -4.53 -0.77 -3.16
N LEU A 33 -4.59 -0.13 -1.99
CA LEU A 33 -4.76 1.32 -1.90
C LEU A 33 -3.56 2.05 -2.48
N SER A 34 -2.35 1.55 -2.22
CA SER A 34 -1.11 2.09 -2.79
C SER A 34 -1.11 1.99 -4.31
N ALA A 35 -1.65 0.91 -4.89
CA ALA A 35 -1.78 0.75 -6.33
C ALA A 35 -2.55 1.91 -6.98
N GLN A 36 -3.57 2.45 -6.30
CA GLN A 36 -4.38 3.58 -6.81
C GLN A 36 -3.59 4.88 -6.97
N ARG A 37 -2.35 4.95 -6.48
CA ARG A 37 -1.44 6.08 -6.72
C ARG A 37 -0.71 5.98 -8.06
N SER A 38 -0.69 4.80 -8.70
CA SER A 38 -0.08 4.62 -10.02
C SER A 38 -0.82 5.42 -11.09
N LYS A 39 -0.04 6.05 -11.97
CA LYS A 39 -0.56 6.75 -13.15
C LYS A 39 -0.58 5.88 -14.42
N ASP A 40 -0.13 4.63 -14.33
CA ASP A 40 -0.17 3.72 -15.47
C ASP A 40 -1.62 3.38 -15.82
N PRO A 41 -2.12 3.69 -17.03
CA PRO A 41 -3.51 3.43 -17.39
C PRO A 41 -3.81 1.95 -17.63
N ASN A 42 -2.78 1.09 -17.76
CA ASN A 42 -2.96 -0.31 -18.15
C ASN A 42 -2.91 -1.26 -16.95
N SER A 43 -2.11 -0.93 -15.95
CA SER A 43 -1.82 -1.82 -14.83
C SER A 43 -1.46 -1.00 -13.60
N GLN A 44 -2.28 -1.08 -12.56
CA GLN A 44 -2.01 -0.45 -11.27
C GLN A 44 -1.69 -1.53 -10.26
N VAL A 45 -0.50 -1.48 -9.69
CA VAL A 45 -0.04 -2.50 -8.76
C VAL A 45 0.73 -1.83 -7.63
N GLY A 46 0.48 -2.29 -6.40
CA GLY A 46 1.08 -1.76 -5.18
C GLY A 46 1.75 -2.85 -4.35
N ALA A 47 2.63 -2.42 -3.46
CA ALA A 47 3.33 -3.26 -2.51
C ALA A 47 3.31 -2.64 -1.12
N CYS A 48 3.27 -3.50 -0.12
CA CYS A 48 3.38 -3.16 1.29
C CYS A 48 4.41 -4.11 1.92
N ILE A 49 5.49 -3.57 2.49
CA ILE A 49 6.51 -4.32 3.21
C ILE A 49 6.31 -4.12 4.70
N VAL A 50 6.26 -5.23 5.41
CA VAL A 50 5.94 -5.30 6.84
C VAL A 50 7.05 -6.06 7.55
N ASN A 51 7.47 -5.61 8.73
CA ASN A 51 8.44 -6.31 9.55
C ASN A 51 7.77 -7.39 10.45
N ALA A 52 8.57 -8.13 11.21
CA ALA A 52 8.08 -9.18 12.11
C ALA A 52 7.19 -8.67 13.26
N GLU A 53 7.20 -7.36 13.54
CA GLU A 53 6.37 -6.71 14.55
C GLU A 53 5.04 -6.17 13.97
N ASN A 54 4.68 -6.56 12.75
CA ASN A 54 3.50 -6.07 12.04
C ASN A 54 3.50 -4.54 11.82
N LYS A 55 4.70 -3.94 11.69
CA LYS A 55 4.85 -2.52 11.34
C LYS A 55 5.15 -2.39 9.85
N ILE A 56 4.44 -1.51 9.18
CA ILE A 56 4.71 -1.16 7.78
C ILE A 56 6.01 -0.37 7.76
N VAL A 57 7.01 -0.92 7.06
CA VAL A 57 8.33 -0.30 6.91
C VAL A 57 8.53 0.31 5.53
N GLY A 58 7.70 -0.06 4.56
CA GLY A 58 7.69 0.56 3.25
C GLY A 58 6.42 0.29 2.47
N ILE A 59 6.03 1.24 1.64
CA ILE A 59 4.93 1.13 0.67
C ILE A 59 5.43 1.59 -0.69
N GLY A 60 4.80 1.12 -1.76
CA GLY A 60 5.03 1.69 -3.07
C GLY A 60 4.10 1.14 -4.14
N TYR A 61 4.26 1.63 -5.36
CA TYR A 61 3.45 1.32 -6.52
C TYR A 61 4.27 1.47 -7.80
N ASN A 62 3.80 0.91 -8.91
CA ASN A 62 4.47 1.08 -10.21
C ASN A 62 4.33 2.52 -10.73
N GLY A 63 5.41 3.10 -11.24
CA GLY A 63 5.44 4.47 -11.74
C GLY A 63 6.72 4.80 -12.49
N MET A 64 6.82 6.02 -13.02
CA MET A 64 8.09 6.52 -13.57
C MET A 64 9.08 6.86 -12.44
N PRO A 65 10.39 6.98 -12.75
CA PRO A 65 11.39 7.30 -11.75
C PRO A 65 11.18 8.71 -11.18
N ASN A 66 11.60 8.91 -9.93
CA ASN A 66 11.49 10.20 -9.25
C ASN A 66 12.17 11.33 -10.05
N GLY A 67 11.47 12.46 -10.20
CA GLY A 67 11.99 13.64 -10.91
C GLY A 67 11.70 13.65 -12.42
N CYS A 68 11.13 12.57 -12.97
CA CYS A 68 10.60 12.57 -14.33
C CYS A 68 9.13 12.98 -14.32
N SER A 69 8.73 13.87 -15.23
CA SER A 69 7.31 14.22 -15.40
C SER A 69 6.58 13.04 -16.03
N ASP A 70 5.54 12.56 -15.34
CA ASP A 70 4.64 11.51 -15.84
C ASP A 70 3.85 11.94 -17.08
N ASP A 71 3.81 13.23 -17.40
CA ASP A 71 3.12 13.76 -18.59
C ASP A 71 4.03 13.79 -19.83
N LEU A 72 5.35 13.76 -19.62
CA LEU A 72 6.35 13.81 -20.69
C LEU A 72 6.81 12.42 -21.12
N LEU A 73 6.70 11.42 -20.24
CA LEU A 73 7.13 10.06 -20.52
C LEU A 73 5.99 9.19 -21.06
N PRO A 74 6.27 8.33 -22.06
CA PRO A 74 5.23 7.51 -22.68
C PRO A 74 4.77 6.38 -21.78
N TRP A 75 3.45 6.28 -21.55
CA TRP A 75 2.81 5.15 -20.86
C TRP A 75 2.42 3.98 -21.77
N ARG A 76 2.73 4.09 -23.08
CA ARG A 76 2.29 3.14 -24.11
C ARG A 76 3.08 1.82 -24.00
N ARG A 77 2.42 0.71 -24.33
CA ARG A 77 3.03 -0.63 -24.32
C ARG A 77 3.72 -0.99 -25.65
N THR A 78 3.35 -0.33 -26.73
CA THR A 78 3.82 -0.64 -28.09
C THR A 78 4.06 0.65 -28.85
N ALA A 79 5.18 0.71 -29.56
CA ALA A 79 5.57 1.78 -30.48
C ALA A 79 6.63 1.23 -31.44
N GLU A 80 6.90 1.93 -32.53
CA GLU A 80 7.94 1.56 -33.50
C GLU A 80 9.35 1.62 -32.87
N ASN A 81 9.58 2.62 -32.01
CA ASN A 81 10.79 2.74 -31.22
C ASN A 81 10.52 2.32 -29.77
N ILE A 82 11.44 1.54 -29.18
CA ILE A 82 11.35 1.10 -27.79
C ILE A 82 11.34 2.28 -26.80
N LEU A 83 11.99 3.40 -27.15
CA LEU A 83 12.03 4.63 -26.35
C LEU A 83 10.66 5.33 -26.27
N ASP A 84 9.73 5.01 -27.17
CA ASP A 84 8.37 5.54 -27.14
C ASP A 84 7.41 4.64 -26.33
N THR A 85 7.95 3.63 -25.65
CA THR A 85 7.21 2.74 -24.75
C THR A 85 7.56 3.01 -23.29
N LYS A 86 6.71 2.54 -22.37
CA LYS A 86 6.92 2.74 -20.93
C LYS A 86 8.08 1.94 -20.35
N TYR A 87 8.49 0.84 -20.99
CA TYR A 87 9.38 -0.15 -20.38
C TYR A 87 10.81 0.34 -20.05
N PRO A 88 11.44 1.24 -20.84
CA PRO A 88 12.74 1.79 -20.49
C PRO A 88 12.71 2.66 -19.24
N TYR A 89 11.55 3.25 -18.91
CA TYR A 89 11.43 4.27 -17.86
C TYR A 89 10.70 3.76 -16.62
N ALA A 90 9.63 2.97 -16.79
CA ALA A 90 8.79 2.55 -15.68
C ALA A 90 9.53 1.62 -14.69
N GLU A 91 9.47 1.95 -13.40
CA GLU A 91 9.88 1.06 -12.31
C GLU A 91 8.80 0.02 -12.05
N ALA A 92 9.10 -1.23 -12.42
CA ALA A 92 8.25 -2.38 -12.10
C ALA A 92 8.43 -2.82 -10.64
N LEU A 93 7.39 -3.43 -10.06
CA LEU A 93 7.38 -3.91 -8.67
C LEU A 93 8.55 -4.79 -8.22
N PRO A 94 9.11 -5.69 -9.04
CA PRO A 94 10.29 -6.45 -8.63
C PRO A 94 11.47 -5.54 -8.30
N LYS A 95 11.64 -4.44 -9.07
CA LYS A 95 12.66 -3.42 -8.82
C LYS A 95 12.32 -2.59 -7.58
N LEU A 96 11.04 -2.31 -7.35
CA LEU A 96 10.55 -1.63 -6.16
C LEU A 96 10.80 -2.44 -4.89
N HIS A 97 10.55 -3.75 -4.89
CA HIS A 97 10.85 -4.64 -3.77
C HIS A 97 12.34 -4.58 -3.41
N HIS A 98 13.22 -4.64 -4.41
CA HIS A 98 14.66 -4.59 -4.17
C HIS A 98 15.11 -3.20 -3.66
N LYS A 99 14.53 -2.12 -4.18
CA LYS A 99 14.83 -0.74 -3.79
C LYS A 99 14.34 -0.41 -2.39
N ILE A 100 13.11 -0.80 -2.06
CA ILE A 100 12.56 -0.64 -0.70
C ILE A 100 13.35 -1.53 0.26
N ALA A 101 13.55 -2.81 -0.02
CA ALA A 101 14.30 -3.70 0.86
C ALA A 101 15.74 -3.20 1.13
N ASN A 102 16.45 -2.70 0.12
CA ASN A 102 17.78 -2.13 0.30
C ASN A 102 17.74 -0.82 1.09
N THR A 103 16.81 0.09 0.76
CA THR A 103 16.65 1.37 1.49
C THR A 103 16.32 1.13 2.97
N GLN A 104 15.60 0.05 3.29
CA GLN A 104 15.28 -0.31 4.68
C GLN A 104 16.45 -1.01 5.38
N LYS A 105 17.23 -1.84 4.68
CA LYS A 105 18.51 -2.38 5.20
C LYS A 105 19.50 -1.26 5.53
N ASP A 106 19.64 -0.27 4.65
CA ASP A 106 20.52 0.89 4.85
C ASP A 106 20.09 1.74 6.06
N LYS A 107 18.81 1.69 6.44
CA LYS A 107 18.24 2.35 7.61
C LYS A 107 18.21 1.47 8.88
N GLY A 108 18.70 0.22 8.81
CA GLY A 108 18.71 -0.72 9.92
C GLY A 108 17.32 -1.21 10.35
N ILE A 109 16.35 -1.19 9.43
CA ILE A 109 14.93 -1.50 9.71
C ILE A 109 14.59 -2.98 9.36
N LEU A 110 15.41 -3.62 8.54
CA LEU A 110 15.31 -5.04 8.14
C LEU A 110 16.55 -5.82 8.56
#